data_AF-A0A937VSX8-F1
#
_entry.id   AF-A0A937VSX8-F1
#
_cell.length_a   1.000
_cell.length_b   1.000
_cell.length_c   1.000
_cell.angle_alpha   90.00
_cell.angle_beta   90.00
_cell.angle_gamma   90.00
#
_symmetry.space_group_name_H-M   'P 1'
#
loop_
_entity.id
_entity.type
_entity.pdbx_description
1 polymer ?
#
loop_
_entity_poly.entity_id
_entity_poly.type
_entity_poly.pdbx_seq_one_letter_code
_entity_poly.pdbx_strand_id
1 'polypeptide(L)' 'MEKLSVGQKRLIAEFLSNIGVGWFAAGVISSFPFWQKSLLGSVVSFLWGTTFSVGFLRIALFFTKGVKT' A
#
# COMPACT_ATOMS: atom_id res chain seq x y z
N MET A 1 20.60 -7.95 -16.69
CA MET A 1 19.40 -7.29 -16.13
C MET A 1 19.16 -6.02 -16.90
N GLU A 2 18.14 -5.97 -17.75
CA GLU A 2 17.76 -4.72 -18.42
C GLU A 2 17.34 -3.67 -17.38
N LYS A 3 17.81 -2.43 -17.54
CA LYS A 3 17.40 -1.32 -16.68
C LYS A 3 16.00 -0.89 -17.10
N LEU A 4 15.06 -0.87 -16.16
CA LEU A 4 13.71 -0.35 -16.39
C LEU A 4 13.76 1.10 -16.91
N SER A 5 12.92 1.39 -17.91
CA SER A 5 12.75 2.75 -18.43
C SER A 5 12.09 3.66 -17.38
N VAL A 6 12.22 4.97 -17.55
CA VAL A 6 11.59 5.97 -16.67
C VAL A 6 10.06 5.79 -16.65
N GLY A 7 9.45 5.51 -17.81
CA GLY A 7 8.01 5.24 -17.93
C GLY A 7 7.59 3.97 -17.18
N GLN A 8 8.36 2.89 -17.29
CA GLN A 8 8.08 1.65 -16.55
C GLN A 8 8.18 1.85 -15.04
N LYS A 9 9.20 2.58 -14.56
CA LYS A 9 9.34 2.91 -13.13
C LYS A 9 8.17 3.72 -12.62
N ARG A 10 7.67 4.68 -13.41
CA ARG A 10 6.49 5.48 -13.08
C ARG A 10 5.24 4.61 -12.96
N LEU A 11 4.97 3.75 -13.94
CA LEU A 11 3.84 2.81 -13.92
C LEU A 11 3.89 1.88 -12.70
N ILE A 12 5.08 1.35 -12.38
CA ILE A 12 5.27 0.51 -11.19
C ILE A 12 5.00 1.31 -9.91
N ALA A 13 5.51 2.54 -9.81
CA ALA A 13 5.29 3.39 -8.63
C ALA A 13 3.81 3.76 -8.44
N GLU A 14 3.08 4.06 -9.51
CA GLU A 14 1.64 4.35 -9.48
C GLU A 14 0.85 3.09 -9.08
N PHE A 15 1.18 1.93 -9.65
CA PHE A 15 0.56 0.65 -9.29
C PHE A 15 0.77 0.30 -7.82
N LEU A 16 2.01 0.38 -7.32
CA LEU A 16 2.33 0.11 -5.92
C LEU A 16 1.65 1.11 -4.97
N SER A 17 1.57 2.38 -5.36
CA SER A 17 0.85 3.39 -4.57
C SER A 17 -0.63 3.04 -4.44
N ASN A 18 -1.27 2.64 -5.54
CA ASN A 18 -2.68 2.22 -5.54
C ASN A 18 -2.91 0.96 -4.68
N ILE A 19 -2.00 -0.02 -4.75
CA ILE A 19 -2.05 -1.19 -3.85
C ILE A 19 -1.92 -0.75 -2.39
N GLY A 20 -0.99 0.14 -2.08
CA GLY A 20 -0.79 0.64 -0.71
C GLY A 20 -2.04 1.35 -0.17
N VAL A 21 -2.69 2.17 -0.97
CA VAL A 21 -3.97 2.80 -0.62
C VAL A 21 -5.07 1.75 -0.45
N GLY A 22 -5.14 0.75 -1.34
CA GLY A 22 -6.10 -0.35 -1.26
C GLY A 22 -5.98 -1.13 0.04
N TRP A 23 -4.77 -1.48 0.47
CA TRP A 23 -4.53 -2.16 1.75
C TRP A 23 -4.93 -1.32 2.96
N PHE A 24 -4.66 -0.01 2.93
CA PHE A 24 -5.10 0.88 3.99
C PHE A 24 -6.62 0.94 4.08
N ALA A 25 -7.30 1.15 2.93
CA ALA A 25 -8.75 1.19 2.85
C ALA A 25 -9.37 -0.14 3.34
N ALA A 26 -8.81 -1.28 2.93
CA ALA A 26 -9.25 -2.60 3.40
C ALA A 26 -9.09 -2.75 4.92
N GLY A 27 -7.96 -2.31 5.50
CA GLY A 27 -7.74 -2.32 6.95
C GLY A 27 -8.74 -1.45 7.71
N VAL A 28 -9.04 -0.26 7.20
CA VAL A 28 -10.06 0.63 7.79
C VAL A 28 -11.45 0.01 7.70
N ILE A 29 -11.88 -0.43 6.51
CA ILE A 29 -13.22 -1.01 6.30
C ILE A 29 -13.42 -2.28 7.15
N SER A 30 -12.42 -3.15 7.18
CA SER A 30 -12.49 -4.40 7.96
C SER A 30 -12.45 -4.16 9.47
N SER A 31 -11.92 -3.03 9.94
CA SER A 31 -11.92 -2.68 11.37
C SER A 31 -13.31 -2.29 11.90
N PHE A 32 -14.29 -2.05 11.03
CA PHE A 32 -15.62 -1.70 11.48
C PHE A 32 -16.29 -2.87 12.24
N PRO A 33 -16.98 -2.60 13.37
CA PRO A 33 -17.58 -3.64 14.22
C PRO A 33 -18.58 -4.56 13.52
N PHE A 34 -19.14 -4.13 12.38
CA PHE A 34 -20.03 -4.96 11.56
C PHE A 34 -19.30 -6.16 10.92
N TRP A 35 -18.01 -6.02 10.61
CA TRP A 35 -17.22 -7.02 9.91
C TRP A 35 -16.39 -7.91 10.84
N GLN A 36 -16.03 -7.39 12.02
CA GLN A 36 -15.22 -8.08 13.03
C GLN A 36 -16.02 -8.22 14.32
N LYS A 37 -16.25 -9.46 14.77
CA LYS A 37 -16.96 -9.74 16.04
C LYS A 37 -16.16 -9.36 17.29
N SER A 38 -14.91 -8.91 17.17
CA SER A 38 -14.04 -8.61 18.30
C SER A 38 -13.22 -7.34 18.07
N LEU A 39 -13.05 -6.56 19.14
CA LEU A 39 -12.20 -5.35 19.15
C LEU A 39 -10.76 -5.67 18.77
N LEU A 40 -10.23 -6.81 19.24
CA LEU A 40 -8.88 -7.26 18.90
C LEU A 40 -8.74 -7.50 17.39
N GLY A 41 -9.73 -8.15 16.78
CA GLY A 41 -9.75 -8.38 15.34
C GLY A 41 -9.82 -7.08 14.52
N SER A 42 -10.58 -6.09 15.00
CA SER A 42 -10.60 -4.74 14.40
C SER A 42 -9.23 -4.06 14.45
N VAL A 43 -8.57 -4.08 15.61
CA VAL A 43 -7.24 -3.49 15.80
C VAL A 43 -6.20 -4.19 14.92
N VAL A 44 -6.21 -5.53 14.91
CA VAL A 44 -5.28 -6.33 14.11
C VAL A 44 -5.48 -6.06 12.61
N SER A 45 -6.72 -5.96 12.14
CA SER A 45 -7.01 -5.68 10.72
C SER A 45 -6.54 -4.29 10.30
N PHE A 46 -6.76 -3.28 11.15
CA PHE A 46 -6.27 -1.93 10.93
C PHE A 46 -4.74 -1.87 10.90
N LEU A 47 -4.06 -2.56 11.83
CA LEU A 47 -2.60 -2.62 11.89
C LEU A 47 -2.02 -3.30 10.65
N TRP A 48 -2.63 -4.39 10.18
CA TRP A 48 -2.18 -5.05 8.95
C TRP A 48 -2.37 -4.18 7.72
N GLY A 49 -3.55 -3.56 7.54
CA GLY A 49 -3.80 -2.66 6.42
C GLY A 49 -2.82 -1.48 6.39
N THR A 50 -2.54 -0.89 7.56
CA THR A 50 -1.54 0.18 7.70
C THR A 50 -0.12 -0.31 7.39
N THR A 51 0.27 -1.48 7.90
CA THR A 51 1.60 -2.06 7.69
C THR A 51 1.87 -2.33 6.21
N PHE A 52 0.93 -2.98 5.53
CA PHE A 52 1.05 -3.24 4.09
C PHE A 52 1.03 -1.95 3.29
N SER A 53 0.15 -0.99 3.64
CA SER A 53 0.12 0.32 3.01
C SER A 53 1.47 1.03 3.04
N VAL A 54 2.08 1.14 4.24
CA VAL A 54 3.40 1.75 4.41
C VAL A 54 4.47 0.99 3.64
N GLY A 55 4.42 -0.35 3.63
CA GLY A 55 5.34 -1.19 2.85
C GLY A 55 5.28 -0.88 1.36
N PHE A 56 4.09 -0.92 0.77
CA PHE A 56 3.91 -0.66 -0.66
C PHE A 56 4.25 0.78 -1.04
N LEU A 57 3.88 1.77 -0.22
CA LEU A 57 4.24 3.17 -0.46
C LEU A 57 5.75 3.43 -0.38
N ARG A 58 6.45 2.76 0.54
CA ARG A 58 7.93 2.84 0.59
C ARG A 58 8.58 2.27 -0.65
N ILE A 59 8.06 1.15 -1.16
CA ILE A 59 8.56 0.55 -2.40
C ILE A 59 8.23 1.48 -3.58
N ALA A 60 7.02 2.03 -3.65
CA ALA A 60 6.64 3.00 -4.67
C ALA A 60 7.62 4.19 -4.71
N LEU A 61 7.89 4.80 -3.55
CA LEU A 61 8.85 5.90 -3.42
C LEU A 61 10.26 5.52 -3.85
N PHE A 62 10.70 4.28 -3.61
CA PHE A 62 11.99 3.79 -4.10
C PHE A 62 12.07 3.83 -5.62
N PHE A 63 11.00 3.43 -6.32
CA PHE A 63 10.93 3.52 -7.78
C PHE A 63 10.81 4.95 -8.29
N THR A 64 10.16 5.85 -7.54
CA THR A 64 10.01 7.28 -7.89
C THR A 64 11.29 8.10 -7.72
N LYS A 65 12.18 7.77 -6.76
CA LYS A 65 13.42 8.53 -6.47
C LYS A 65 14.35 8.72 -7.69
N GLY A 66 14.24 7.90 -8.72
CA GLY A 66 15.01 8.01 -9.97
C GLY A 66 14.27 8.66 -11.14
N VAL A 67 13.01 9.06 -10.95
CA VAL A 67 12.16 9.71 -11.96
C VAL A 67 12.15 11.21 -11.63
N LYS A 68 13.17 11.94 -12.09
CA LYS A 68 13.11 13.41 -12.09
C LYS A 68 12.09 13.82 -13.13
N THR A 69 11.08 14.58 -12.70
CA THR A 69 10.11 15.23 -13.57
C THR A 69 10.78 16.36 -14.33
#